data_AF-A0A0G1M1X0-F1
#
_entry.id   AF-A0A0G1M1X0-F1
#
_cell.length_a   1.000
_cell.length_b   1.000
_cell.length_c   1.000
_cell.angle_alpha   90.00
_cell.angle_beta   90.00
_cell.angle_gamma   90.00
#
_symmetry.space_group_name_H-M   'P 1'
#
loop_
_entity.id
_entity.type
_entity.pdbx_description
1 polymer ?
#
loop_
_entity_poly.entity_id
_entity_poly.type
_entity_poly.pdbx_seq_one_letter_code
_entity_poly.pdbx_strand_id
1 'polypeptide(L)'
;GYLSWEEIRQATPSAYLFANHTWSHKNMQTAKDKVEFEIGTADTQLSERGLNNPKVFAFTYGLVGDYAKKYLEELEYKLAFGTRPGSTLCKKQRFELPRVRVGDTKLSNYGF
;
A
#
# COMPACT_ATOMS: atom_id res chain seq x y z
N GLY A 1 -1.39 -0.43 18.87
CA GLY A 1 -2.81 -0.06 18.64
C GLY A 1 -3.03 0.15 17.16
N TYR A 2 -4.29 0.39 16.76
CA TYR A 2 -4.69 0.74 15.39
C TYR A 2 -5.54 2.00 15.42
N LEU A 3 -5.52 2.78 14.35
CA LEU A 3 -6.47 3.88 14.19
C LEU A 3 -7.88 3.31 14.04
N SER A 4 -8.82 3.91 14.76
CA SER A 4 -10.25 3.72 14.56
C SER A 4 -10.74 4.47 13.33
N TRP A 5 -11.89 4.06 12.80
CA TRP A 5 -12.52 4.78 11.69
C TRP A 5 -12.87 6.23 12.05
N GLU A 6 -13.17 6.51 13.31
CA GLU A 6 -13.46 7.87 13.75
C GLU A 6 -12.21 8.76 13.76
N GLU A 7 -11.06 8.25 14.20
CA GLU A 7 -9.78 8.96 14.12
C GLU A 7 -9.39 9.23 12.66
N ILE A 8 -9.58 8.25 11.78
CA ILE A 8 -9.34 8.40 10.33
C ILE A 8 -10.26 9.48 9.75
N ARG A 9 -11.56 9.44 10.08
CA ARG A 9 -12.55 10.42 9.62
C ARG A 9 -12.20 11.83 10.09
N GLN A 10 -11.78 11.99 11.34
CA GLN A 10 -11.33 13.28 11.89
C GLN A 10 -10.05 13.80 11.22
N ALA A 11 -9.16 12.90 10.77
CA ALA A 11 -7.96 13.24 10.04
C ALA A 11 -8.18 13.41 8.52
N THR A 12 -9.33 13.05 7.97
CA THR A 12 -9.60 13.14 6.52
C THR A 12 -9.70 14.57 5.97
N PRO A 13 -10.21 15.59 6.70
CA PRO A 13 -10.13 16.99 6.28
C PRO A 13 -8.69 17.53 6.15
N SER A 14 -7.70 16.79 6.67
CA SER A 14 -6.28 17.10 6.54
C SER A 14 -5.64 16.41 5.33
N ALA A 15 -4.47 16.89 4.91
CA ALA A 15 -3.72 16.48 3.71
C ALA A 15 -3.18 15.02 3.73
N TYR A 16 -3.83 14.09 4.41
CA TYR A 16 -3.43 12.70 4.55
C TYR A 16 -4.15 11.80 3.55
N LEU A 17 -3.39 10.88 2.95
CA LEU A 17 -3.94 9.78 2.15
C LEU A 17 -3.92 8.49 2.97
N PHE A 18 -5.11 7.92 3.23
CA PHE A 18 -5.25 6.57 3.76
C PHE A 18 -5.37 5.57 2.61
N ALA A 19 -4.53 4.55 2.61
CA ALA A 19 -4.30 3.64 1.50
C ALA A 19 -4.34 2.17 1.93
N ASN A 20 -4.51 1.27 0.97
CA ASN A 20 -4.69 -0.16 1.23
C ASN A 20 -3.36 -0.83 1.65
N HIS A 21 -3.40 -1.57 2.77
CA HIS A 21 -2.28 -2.35 3.30
C HIS A 21 -2.67 -3.80 3.62
N THR A 22 -3.54 -4.37 2.78
CA THR A 22 -4.28 -5.63 2.99
C THR A 22 -5.25 -5.58 4.16
N TRP A 23 -6.14 -6.57 4.24
CA TRP A 23 -7.20 -6.60 5.23
C TRP A 23 -6.71 -7.16 6.58
N SER A 24 -5.89 -8.21 6.56
CA SER A 24 -5.39 -8.90 7.76
C SER A 24 -3.88 -8.80 7.96
N HIS A 25 -3.19 -7.97 7.19
CA HIS A 25 -1.72 -7.89 7.15
C HIS A 25 -1.04 -9.17 6.58
N LYS A 26 -1.78 -9.97 5.80
CA LYS A 26 -1.23 -11.13 5.08
C LYS A 26 -0.26 -10.73 3.98
N ASN A 27 0.76 -11.55 3.71
CA ASN A 27 1.69 -11.35 2.59
C ASN A 27 1.06 -11.67 1.23
N MET A 28 1.50 -10.97 0.17
CA MET A 28 0.94 -11.12 -1.19
C MET A 28 1.63 -12.21 -2.02
N GLN A 29 2.56 -12.96 -1.43
CA GLN A 29 3.15 -14.18 -2.00
C GLN A 29 2.34 -15.40 -1.54
N THR A 30 1.05 -15.39 -1.88
CA THR A 30 0.07 -16.37 -1.41
C THR A 30 -0.86 -16.80 -2.55
N ALA A 31 -1.83 -17.67 -2.25
CA ALA A 31 -2.80 -18.16 -3.22
C ALA A 31 -3.69 -17.02 -3.76
N LYS A 32 -4.17 -17.16 -5.00
CA LYS A 32 -4.94 -16.11 -5.70
C LYS A 32 -6.19 -15.68 -4.94
N ASP A 33 -6.97 -16.65 -4.45
CA ASP A 33 -8.16 -16.41 -3.64
C ASP A 33 -7.86 -15.57 -2.39
N LYS A 34 -6.67 -15.76 -1.79
CA LYS A 34 -6.23 -14.97 -0.64
C LYS A 34 -5.79 -13.57 -1.04
N VAL A 35 -5.13 -13.40 -2.19
CA VAL A 35 -4.79 -12.07 -2.71
C VAL A 35 -6.05 -11.27 -2.99
N GLU A 36 -7.02 -11.88 -3.70
CA GLU A 36 -8.29 -11.24 -4.03
C GLU A 36 -9.07 -10.85 -2.77
N PHE A 37 -9.17 -11.78 -1.81
CA PHE A 37 -9.84 -11.50 -0.54
C PHE A 37 -9.16 -10.36 0.24
N GLU A 38 -7.84 -10.39 0.38
CA GLU A 38 -7.10 -9.42 1.18
C GLU A 38 -7.11 -8.01 0.57
N ILE A 39 -6.92 -7.90 -0.74
CA ILE A 39 -6.92 -6.60 -1.42
C ILE A 39 -8.35 -6.10 -1.59
N GLY A 40 -9.26 -6.96 -2.08
CA GLY A 40 -10.64 -6.60 -2.39
C GLY A 40 -11.46 -6.22 -1.17
N THR A 41 -11.32 -6.95 -0.05
CA THR A 41 -12.05 -6.61 1.19
C THR A 41 -11.63 -5.24 1.71
N ALA A 42 -10.31 -4.95 1.73
CA ALA A 42 -9.80 -3.64 2.14
C ALA A 42 -10.20 -2.53 1.15
N ASP A 43 -10.17 -2.80 -0.16
CA ASP A 43 -10.60 -1.85 -1.20
C ASP A 43 -12.07 -1.42 -1.02
N THR A 44 -12.96 -2.40 -0.80
CA THR A 44 -14.38 -2.15 -0.53
C THR A 44 -14.57 -1.32 0.73
N GLN A 45 -13.95 -1.71 1.85
CA GLN A 45 -14.11 -0.99 3.12
C GLN A 45 -13.60 0.46 3.08
N LEU A 46 -12.50 0.70 2.36
CA LEU A 46 -12.01 2.06 2.15
C LEU A 46 -12.95 2.86 1.25
N SER A 47 -13.42 2.27 0.15
CA SER A 47 -14.31 2.93 -0.82
C SER A 47 -15.65 3.32 -0.21
N GLU A 48 -16.26 2.44 0.60
CA GLU A 48 -17.50 2.72 1.35
C GLU A 48 -17.39 3.93 2.28
N ARG A 49 -16.16 4.30 2.67
CA ARG A 49 -15.85 5.43 3.57
C ARG A 49 -15.36 6.67 2.83
N GLY A 50 -15.41 6.66 1.50
CA GLY A 50 -14.87 7.75 0.68
C GLY A 50 -13.35 7.88 0.77
N LEU A 51 -12.65 6.83 1.19
CA LEU A 51 -11.18 6.75 1.22
C LEU A 51 -10.67 6.08 -0.05
N ASN A 52 -9.34 5.93 -0.17
CA ASN A 52 -8.69 5.24 -1.31
C ASN A 52 -8.84 5.96 -2.66
N ASN A 53 -8.88 7.31 -2.64
CA ASN A 53 -8.76 8.15 -3.82
C ASN A 53 -7.60 9.15 -3.65
N PRO A 54 -6.48 9.00 -4.38
CA PRO A 54 -6.21 7.96 -5.38
C PRO A 54 -5.99 6.57 -4.78
N LYS A 55 -6.27 5.52 -5.56
CA LYS A 55 -6.01 4.12 -5.17
C LYS A 55 -4.50 3.83 -5.13
N VAL A 56 -3.99 3.62 -3.92
CA VAL A 56 -2.57 3.35 -3.64
C VAL A 56 -2.46 2.13 -2.71
N PHE A 57 -1.44 1.30 -2.94
CA PHE A 57 -1.23 0.06 -2.19
C PHE A 57 0.16 -0.02 -1.54
N ALA A 58 0.27 -0.62 -0.37
CA ALA A 58 1.55 -0.96 0.25
C ALA A 58 1.62 -2.47 0.50
N PHE A 59 2.66 -3.14 -0.02
CA PHE A 59 2.85 -4.56 0.24
C PHE A 59 3.27 -4.80 1.69
N THR A 60 2.60 -5.72 2.37
CA THR A 60 2.97 -6.20 3.71
C THR A 60 4.35 -6.83 3.66
N TYR A 61 5.19 -6.46 4.63
CA TYR A 61 6.63 -6.81 4.67
C TYR A 61 7.43 -6.39 3.41
N GLY A 62 6.82 -5.65 2.47
CA GLY A 62 7.38 -5.35 1.15
C GLY A 62 7.49 -6.54 0.19
N LEU A 63 6.81 -7.65 0.48
CA LEU A 63 6.82 -8.85 -0.36
C LEU A 63 5.84 -8.68 -1.52
N VAL A 64 6.40 -8.46 -2.72
CA VAL A 64 5.62 -8.29 -3.95
C VAL A 64 5.25 -9.67 -4.52
N GLY A 65 3.97 -9.82 -4.90
CA GLY A 65 3.47 -10.96 -5.65
C GLY A 65 3.05 -10.57 -7.07
N ASP A 66 3.38 -11.41 -8.07
CA ASP A 66 3.05 -11.12 -9.47
C ASP A 66 1.55 -11.09 -9.74
N TYR A 67 0.80 -12.01 -9.13
CA TYR A 67 -0.65 -12.00 -9.25
C TYR A 67 -1.27 -10.78 -8.57
N ALA A 68 -0.75 -10.36 -7.41
CA ALA A 68 -1.22 -9.16 -6.73
C ALA A 68 -1.04 -7.90 -7.59
N LYS A 69 0.06 -7.75 -8.33
CA LYS A 69 0.21 -6.62 -9.27
C LYS A 69 -0.86 -6.60 -10.36
N LYS A 70 -1.21 -7.77 -10.92
CA LYS A 70 -2.28 -7.89 -11.92
C LYS A 70 -3.63 -7.53 -11.32
N TYR A 71 -3.93 -8.03 -10.13
CA TYR A 71 -5.18 -7.73 -9.44
C TYR A 71 -5.30 -6.25 -9.05
N LEU A 72 -4.20 -5.62 -8.62
CA LEU A 72 -4.16 -4.17 -8.39
C LEU A 72 -4.43 -3.37 -9.66
N GLU A 73 -3.90 -3.82 -10.81
CA GLU A 73 -4.17 -3.21 -12.11
C GLU A 73 -5.65 -3.33 -12.51
N GLU A 74 -6.25 -4.52 -12.32
CA GLU A 74 -7.68 -4.78 -12.55
C GLU A 74 -8.58 -3.89 -11.68
N LEU A 75 -8.17 -3.62 -10.43
CA LEU A 75 -8.87 -2.72 -9.51
C LEU A 75 -8.53 -1.23 -9.69
N GLU A 76 -7.81 -0.90 -10.77
CA GLU A 76 -7.40 0.45 -11.18
C GLU A 76 -6.48 1.20 -10.20
N TYR A 77 -5.73 0.49 -9.37
CA TYR A 77 -4.70 1.09 -8.51
C TYR A 77 -3.67 1.84 -9.35
N LYS A 78 -3.22 2.98 -8.85
CA LYS A 78 -2.27 3.85 -9.56
C LYS A 78 -0.83 3.50 -9.21
N LEU A 79 -0.57 3.21 -7.94
CA LEU A 79 0.76 2.97 -7.41
C LEU A 79 0.74 1.86 -6.35
N ALA A 80 1.82 1.10 -6.25
CA ALA A 80 2.07 0.22 -5.12
C ALA A 80 3.54 0.25 -4.68
N PHE A 81 3.76 0.09 -3.37
CA PHE A 81 5.06 0.27 -2.74
C PHE A 81 5.58 -1.02 -2.10
N GLY A 82 6.83 -1.36 -2.42
CA GLY A 82 7.60 -2.40 -1.72
C GLY A 82 8.39 -1.82 -0.56
N THR A 83 9.43 -2.55 -0.12
CA THR A 83 10.42 -2.07 0.87
C THR A 83 11.84 -2.07 0.32
N ARG A 84 12.03 -2.43 -0.96
CA ARG A 84 13.33 -2.35 -1.62
C ARG A 84 13.76 -0.88 -1.68
N PRO A 85 14.95 -0.52 -1.16
CA PRO A 85 15.46 0.83 -1.28
C PRO A 85 15.88 1.11 -2.73
N GLY A 86 15.71 2.35 -3.17
CA GLY A 86 16.18 2.81 -4.48
C GLY A 86 15.50 4.11 -4.90
N SER A 87 15.94 4.63 -6.04
CA SER A 87 15.28 5.76 -6.71
C SER A 87 14.32 5.24 -7.79
N THR A 88 13.20 5.93 -7.99
CA THR A 88 12.26 5.59 -9.06
C THR A 88 12.84 5.97 -10.43
N LEU A 89 13.26 4.99 -11.22
CA LEU A 89 13.85 5.25 -12.54
C LEU A 89 12.85 5.14 -13.70
N CYS A 90 11.76 4.35 -13.57
CA CYS A 90 10.87 4.02 -14.69
C CYS A 90 9.39 3.89 -14.29
N LYS A 91 8.48 4.40 -15.14
CA LYS A 91 7.02 4.22 -15.00
C LYS A 91 6.57 2.74 -15.02
N LYS A 92 7.38 1.82 -15.57
CA LYS A 92 7.08 0.38 -15.60
C LYS A 92 7.09 -0.28 -14.20
N GLN A 93 7.64 0.38 -13.18
CA GLN A 93 7.70 -0.12 -11.81
C GLN A 93 6.63 0.48 -10.88
N ARG A 94 5.53 1.02 -11.43
CA ARG A 94 4.51 1.72 -10.64
C ARG A 94 3.88 0.87 -9.52
N PHE A 95 3.90 -0.46 -9.65
CA PHE A 95 3.43 -1.38 -8.62
C PHE A 95 4.55 -2.02 -7.78
N GLU A 96 5.77 -1.53 -7.89
CA GLU A 96 6.92 -1.96 -7.09
C GLU A 96 7.80 -0.78 -6.71
N LEU A 97 7.18 0.37 -6.41
CA LEU A 97 7.93 1.58 -6.11
C LEU A 97 8.81 1.37 -4.87
N PRO A 98 10.08 1.82 -4.94
CA PRO A 98 11.00 1.71 -3.82
C PRO A 98 10.58 2.64 -2.68
N ARG A 99 11.01 2.31 -1.47
CA ARG A 99 10.87 3.17 -0.28
C ARG A 99 12.18 3.23 0.49
N VAL A 100 12.45 4.37 1.10
CA VAL A 100 13.54 4.52 2.09
C VAL A 100 12.97 4.18 3.46
N ARG A 101 13.54 3.18 4.12
CA ARG A 101 13.18 2.84 5.50
C ARG A 101 13.86 3.84 6.43
N VAL A 102 13.07 4.71 7.07
CA VAL A 102 13.52 5.57 8.16
C VAL A 102 13.19 4.88 9.48
N GLY A 103 14.16 4.79 10.38
CA GLY A 103 14.03 4.26 11.74
C GLY A 103 14.96 5.00 12.71
N ASP A 104 15.41 4.33 13.76
CA ASP A 104 16.21 4.93 14.85
C ASP A 104 17.69 5.13 14.49
N THR A 105 17.96 5.63 13.27
CA THR A 105 19.30 6.06 12.87
C THR A 105 19.28 7.52 12.42
N LYS A 106 20.44 8.18 12.52
CA LYS A 106 20.59 9.59 12.16
C LYS A 106 20.16 9.81 10.71
N LEU A 107 19.50 10.94 10.43
CA LEU A 107 19.04 11.26 9.08
C LEU A 107 20.18 11.27 8.04
N SER A 108 21.41 11.60 8.48
CA SER A 108 22.64 11.53 7.68
C SER A 108 22.95 10.14 7.13
N ASN A 109 22.33 9.09 7.67
CA ASN A 109 22.54 7.71 7.27
C ASN A 109 21.55 7.24 6.19
N TYR A 110 20.62 8.10 5.75
CA TYR A 110 19.69 7.82 4.66
C TYR A 110 20.04 8.67 3.43
N GLY A 111 20.08 8.05 2.25
CA GLY A 111 20.50 8.66 1.00
C GLY A 111 21.45 7.73 0.24
N PHE A 112 21.34 7.67 -1.08
CA PHE A 112 22.23 6.89 -1.94
C PHE A 112 23.33 7.81 -2.48
#